data_AF-A0A8T2UGM5-F1
#
_entry.id   AF-A0A8T2UGM5-F1
#
_cell.length_a   1.000
_cell.length_b   1.000
_cell.length_c   1.000
_cell.angle_alpha   90.00
_cell.angle_beta   90.00
_cell.angle_gamma   90.00
#
_symmetry.space_group_name_H-M   'P 1'
#
loop_
_entity.id
_entity.type
_entity.pdbx_description
1 polymer ?
#
loop_
_entity_poly.entity_id
_entity_poly.type
_entity_poly.pdbx_seq_one_letter_code
_entity_poly.pdbx_strand_id
1 'polypeptide(L)'
;MANAINTTAASQSTSLQRLCHVEKKIVHAVSLAGNVMDELANSAGPRPDMVATQCQEFMQCVKDIQFTLREEIKGMCDYRAYENCDYVARMSAEINTQKLVCAISQIETMLKVIQSSS
;
A
#
# COMPACT_ATOMS: atom_id res chain seq x y z
N MET A 1 23.76 -17.31 -14.24
CA MET A 1 23.48 -16.29 -13.20
C MET A 1 22.05 -15.84 -13.40
N ALA A 2 21.13 -16.27 -12.54
CA ALA A 2 19.71 -16.02 -12.69
C ALA A 2 19.34 -14.58 -12.29
N ASN A 3 18.40 -14.02 -13.02
CA ASN A 3 17.97 -12.63 -13.04
C ASN A 3 17.34 -12.18 -11.71
N ALA A 4 18.14 -11.62 -10.80
CA ALA A 4 17.69 -11.17 -9.47
C ALA A 4 16.63 -10.04 -9.52
N ILE A 5 16.55 -9.31 -10.64
CA ILE A 5 15.64 -8.17 -10.83
C ILE A 5 14.19 -8.63 -11.06
N ASN A 6 13.97 -9.84 -11.61
CA ASN A 6 12.61 -10.36 -11.82
C ASN A 6 11.98 -10.96 -10.55
N THR A 7 12.78 -11.36 -9.56
CA THR A 7 12.29 -12.05 -8.36
C THR A 7 11.63 -11.09 -7.36
N THR A 8 12.11 -9.85 -7.27
CA THR A 8 11.61 -8.83 -6.32
C THR A 8 10.31 -8.15 -6.77
N ALA A 9 10.13 -7.93 -8.08
CA ALA A 9 8.88 -7.37 -8.60
C ALA A 9 7.70 -8.34 -8.41
N ALA A 10 7.94 -9.63 -8.64
CA ALA A 10 6.95 -10.68 -8.38
C ALA A 10 6.60 -10.76 -6.89
N SER A 11 7.59 -10.72 -5.98
CA SER A 11 7.32 -10.79 -4.53
C SER A 11 6.53 -9.58 -4.03
N GLN A 12 6.87 -8.36 -4.47
CA GLN A 12 6.13 -7.14 -4.12
C GLN A 12 4.67 -7.19 -4.60
N SER A 13 4.41 -7.73 -5.80
CA SER A 13 3.05 -7.90 -6.30
C SER A 13 2.21 -8.83 -5.41
N THR A 14 2.82 -9.87 -4.84
CA THR A 14 2.12 -10.78 -3.90
C THR A 14 1.90 -10.16 -2.52
N SER A 15 2.86 -9.37 -2.01
CA SER A 15 2.70 -8.63 -0.76
C SER A 15 1.56 -7.62 -0.83
N LEU A 16 1.51 -6.82 -1.90
CA LEU A 16 0.42 -5.88 -2.13
C LEU A 16 -0.94 -6.58 -2.26
N GLN A 17 -1.00 -7.75 -2.90
CA GLN A 17 -2.23 -8.56 -2.94
C GLN A 17 -2.66 -9.05 -1.54
N ARG A 18 -1.72 -9.52 -0.71
CA ARG A 18 -2.01 -9.95 0.67
C ARG A 18 -2.48 -8.77 1.52
N LEU A 19 -1.91 -7.59 1.35
CA LEU A 19 -2.36 -6.36 2.03
C LEU A 19 -3.75 -5.91 1.55
N CYS A 20 -4.04 -5.97 0.25
CA CYS A 20 -5.38 -5.68 -0.28
C CYS A 20 -6.43 -6.68 0.28
N HIS A 21 -6.04 -7.94 0.48
CA HIS A 21 -6.90 -8.91 1.15
C HIS A 21 -7.16 -8.54 2.62
N VAL A 22 -6.14 -8.03 3.34
CA VAL A 22 -6.29 -7.50 4.70
C VAL A 22 -7.29 -6.33 4.73
N GLU A 23 -7.20 -5.38 3.80
CA GLU A 23 -8.15 -4.26 3.72
C GLU A 23 -9.60 -4.75 3.61
N LYS A 24 -9.86 -5.73 2.74
CA LYS A 24 -11.19 -6.35 2.60
C LYS A 24 -11.65 -7.02 3.89
N LYS A 25 -10.75 -7.71 4.60
CA LYS A 25 -11.06 -8.33 5.90
C LYS A 25 -11.37 -7.29 6.98
N ILE A 26 -10.70 -6.14 6.97
CA ILE A 26 -10.98 -5.04 7.90
C ILE A 26 -12.41 -4.51 7.66
N VAL A 27 -12.77 -4.25 6.41
CA VAL A 27 -14.14 -3.83 6.05
C VAL A 27 -15.16 -4.86 6.54
N HIS A 28 -14.91 -6.15 6.29
CA HIS A 28 -15.78 -7.23 6.74
C HIS A 28 -15.90 -7.30 8.27
N ALA A 29 -14.81 -7.15 9.01
CA ALA A 29 -14.84 -7.12 10.47
C ALA A 29 -15.67 -5.95 11.02
N VAL A 30 -15.59 -4.77 10.38
CA VAL A 30 -16.44 -3.62 10.72
C VAL A 30 -17.90 -3.92 10.45
N SER A 31 -18.22 -4.56 9.32
CA SER A 31 -19.60 -5.00 9.02
C SER A 31 -20.13 -6.01 10.04
N LEU A 32 -19.33 -6.99 10.46
CA LEU A 32 -19.71 -7.94 11.50
C LEU A 32 -19.99 -7.24 12.84
N ALA A 33 -19.16 -6.26 13.22
CA ALA A 33 -19.41 -5.47 14.43
C ALA A 33 -20.72 -4.66 14.33
N GLY A 34 -21.00 -4.05 13.17
CA GLY A 34 -22.27 -3.37 12.92
C GLY A 34 -23.47 -4.30 13.03
N ASN A 35 -23.40 -5.47 12.43
CA ASN A 35 -24.49 -6.47 12.51
C ASN A 35 -24.76 -6.92 13.95
N VAL A 36 -23.71 -7.10 14.76
CA VAL A 36 -23.88 -7.41 16.19
C VAL A 36 -24.55 -6.27 16.92
N MET A 37 -24.17 -5.00 16.65
CA MET A 37 -24.84 -3.84 17.23
C MET A 37 -26.32 -3.79 16.87
N ASP A 38 -26.68 -4.03 15.61
CA ASP A 38 -28.06 -4.08 15.14
C ASP A 38 -28.86 -5.21 15.81
N GLU A 39 -28.26 -6.39 15.93
CA GLU A 39 -28.89 -7.53 16.60
C GLU A 39 -29.12 -7.28 18.09
N LEU A 40 -28.17 -6.62 18.77
CA LEU A 40 -28.29 -6.22 20.17
C LEU A 40 -29.35 -5.12 20.37
N ALA A 41 -29.55 -4.25 19.40
CA ALA A 41 -30.56 -3.18 19.42
C ALA A 41 -31.97 -3.68 19.05
N ASN A 42 -32.14 -4.95 18.68
CA ASN A 42 -33.41 -5.52 18.25
C ASN A 42 -34.48 -5.40 19.34
N SER A 43 -35.63 -4.81 19.01
CA SER A 43 -36.76 -4.60 19.94
C SER A 43 -37.40 -5.89 20.45
N ALA A 44 -37.25 -7.00 19.72
CA ALA A 44 -37.70 -8.33 20.17
C ALA A 44 -36.67 -9.04 21.08
N GLY A 45 -35.53 -8.40 21.35
CA GLY A 45 -34.38 -8.98 22.03
C GLY A 45 -33.39 -9.64 21.05
N PRO A 46 -32.11 -9.73 21.42
CA PRO A 46 -31.08 -10.31 20.56
C PRO A 46 -31.21 -11.82 20.42
N ARG A 47 -30.97 -12.34 19.22
CA ARG A 47 -30.81 -13.78 18.99
C ARG A 47 -29.41 -14.24 19.41
N PRO A 48 -29.27 -15.02 20.49
CA PRO A 48 -27.96 -15.33 21.07
C PRO A 48 -27.07 -16.12 20.11
N ASP A 49 -27.64 -17.04 19.32
CA ASP A 49 -26.87 -17.86 18.37
C ASP A 49 -26.29 -17.02 17.23
N MET A 50 -27.02 -15.99 16.77
CA MET A 50 -26.55 -15.07 15.74
C MET A 50 -25.44 -14.15 16.27
N VAL A 51 -25.62 -13.60 17.47
CA VAL A 51 -24.59 -12.79 18.13
C VAL A 51 -23.33 -13.62 18.35
N ALA A 52 -23.45 -14.85 18.85
CA ALA A 52 -22.32 -15.74 19.07
C ALA A 52 -21.57 -16.05 17.76
N THR A 53 -22.30 -16.38 16.70
CA THR A 53 -21.72 -16.67 15.38
C THR A 53 -20.97 -15.47 14.80
N GLN A 54 -21.59 -14.29 14.81
CA GLN A 54 -20.97 -13.08 14.27
C GLN A 54 -19.76 -12.63 15.09
N CYS A 55 -19.82 -12.76 16.42
CA CYS A 55 -18.67 -12.50 17.29
C CYS A 55 -17.53 -13.48 17.02
N GLN A 56 -17.82 -14.76 16.79
CA GLN A 56 -16.79 -15.75 16.45
C GLN A 56 -16.14 -15.42 15.10
N GLU A 57 -16.93 -15.07 14.08
CA GLU A 57 -16.44 -14.69 12.76
C GLU A 57 -15.62 -13.40 12.81
N PHE A 58 -16.05 -12.42 13.62
CA PHE A 58 -15.31 -11.18 13.87
C PHE A 58 -13.94 -11.47 14.47
N MET A 59 -13.90 -12.29 15.52
CA MET A 59 -12.64 -12.69 16.18
C MET A 59 -11.71 -13.44 15.23
N GLN A 60 -12.25 -14.27 14.34
CA GLN A 60 -11.45 -14.94 13.33
C GLN A 60 -10.88 -13.95 12.31
N CYS A 61 -11.68 -12.99 11.84
CA CYS A 61 -11.20 -11.94 10.95
C CYS A 61 -10.06 -11.13 11.58
N VAL A 62 -10.20 -10.74 12.86
CA VAL A 62 -9.16 -10.01 13.58
C VAL A 62 -7.87 -10.82 13.70
N LYS A 63 -7.96 -12.12 14.00
CA LYS A 63 -6.78 -13.01 14.04
C LYS A 63 -6.08 -13.11 12.69
N ASP A 64 -6.84 -13.28 11.61
CA ASP A 64 -6.29 -13.40 10.25
C ASP A 64 -5.61 -12.10 9.80
N ILE A 65 -6.23 -10.95 10.09
CA ILE A 65 -5.67 -9.62 9.84
C ILE A 65 -4.34 -9.48 10.59
N GLN A 66 -4.35 -9.77 11.90
CA GLN A 66 -3.16 -9.66 12.73
C GLN A 66 -2.03 -10.56 12.24
N PHE A 67 -2.34 -11.82 11.91
CA PHE A 67 -1.36 -12.78 11.42
C PHE A 67 -0.74 -12.30 10.11
N THR A 68 -1.56 -11.92 9.13
CA THR A 68 -1.09 -11.47 7.81
C THR A 68 -0.25 -10.21 7.91
N LEU A 69 -0.69 -9.21 8.68
CA LEU A 69 0.08 -7.98 8.88
C LEU A 69 1.41 -8.25 9.59
N ARG A 70 1.44 -9.15 10.57
CA ARG A 70 2.69 -9.52 11.26
C ARG A 70 3.69 -10.14 10.29
N GLU A 71 3.24 -11.05 9.43
CA GLU A 71 4.11 -11.69 8.43
C GLU A 71 4.60 -10.69 7.40
N GLU A 72 3.76 -9.76 6.93
CA GLU A 72 4.20 -8.70 6.00
C GLU A 72 5.20 -7.75 6.66
N ILE A 73 4.96 -7.32 7.91
CA ILE A 73 5.89 -6.45 8.64
C ILE A 73 7.24 -7.16 8.81
N LYS A 74 7.23 -8.43 9.24
CA LYS A 74 8.44 -9.23 9.38
C LYS A 74 9.16 -9.38 8.05
N GLY A 75 8.43 -9.72 6.98
CA GLY A 75 8.98 -9.81 5.63
C GLY A 75 9.61 -8.52 5.14
N MET A 76 9.05 -7.36 5.48
CA MET A 76 9.62 -6.04 5.19
C MET A 76 10.83 -5.68 6.05
N CYS A 77 10.91 -6.17 7.30
CA CYS A 77 12.09 -6.00 8.14
C CYS A 77 13.25 -6.90 7.68
N ASP A 78 12.95 -8.13 7.26
CA ASP A 78 13.89 -9.08 6.68
C ASP A 78 14.36 -8.61 5.29
N TYR A 79 13.47 -7.95 4.53
CA TYR A 79 13.80 -7.18 3.33
C TYR A 79 14.44 -5.85 3.74
N ARG A 80 15.70 -5.89 4.18
CA ARG A 80 16.51 -4.75 4.64
C ARG A 80 16.22 -3.47 3.82
N ALA A 81 15.27 -2.66 4.30
CA ALA A 81 14.65 -1.59 3.54
C ALA A 81 15.59 -0.44 3.18
N TYR A 82 16.84 -0.49 3.65
CA TYR A 82 17.86 0.52 3.38
C TYR A 82 18.91 0.08 2.36
N GLU A 83 19.07 -1.23 2.11
CA GLU A 83 20.10 -1.71 1.17
C GLU A 83 19.63 -1.73 -0.29
N ASN A 84 18.32 -1.82 -0.54
CA ASN A 84 17.75 -1.86 -1.89
C ASN A 84 16.73 -0.74 -2.17
N CYS A 85 16.69 0.32 -1.35
CA CYS A 85 15.75 1.43 -1.54
C CYS A 85 16.23 2.34 -2.69
N ASP A 86 15.57 2.21 -3.84
CA ASP A 86 15.82 3.07 -5.01
C ASP A 86 15.13 4.44 -4.90
N TYR A 87 14.37 4.71 -3.84
CA TYR A 87 13.62 5.96 -3.66
C TYR A 87 14.53 7.19 -3.78
N VAL A 88 15.68 7.18 -3.12
CA VAL A 88 16.64 8.29 -3.17
C VAL A 88 17.20 8.45 -4.59
N ALA A 89 17.52 7.35 -5.26
CA ALA A 89 18.01 7.37 -6.64
C ALA A 89 16.94 7.91 -7.60
N ARG A 90 15.68 7.48 -7.45
CA ARG A 90 14.53 7.91 -8.25
C ARG A 90 14.21 9.39 -8.03
N MET A 91 14.15 9.83 -6.78
CA MET A 91 13.92 11.24 -6.43
C MET A 91 15.05 12.13 -6.95
N SER A 92 16.31 11.68 -6.84
CA SER A 92 17.46 12.38 -7.41
C SER A 92 17.38 12.48 -8.94
N ALA A 93 17.00 11.40 -9.63
CA ALA A 93 16.81 11.40 -11.07
C ALA A 93 15.68 12.35 -11.52
N GLU A 94 14.58 12.41 -10.77
CA GLU A 94 13.47 13.33 -11.04
C GLU A 94 13.90 14.80 -10.89
N ILE A 95 14.59 15.12 -9.80
CA ILE A 95 15.17 16.46 -9.57
C ILE A 95 16.17 16.82 -10.68
N ASN A 96 17.03 15.89 -11.08
CA ASN A 96 18.00 16.13 -12.14
C ASN A 96 17.32 16.35 -13.50
N THR A 97 16.24 15.64 -13.78
CA THR A 97 15.43 15.87 -15.00
C THR A 97 14.83 17.28 -15.01
N GLN A 98 14.29 17.75 -13.89
CA GLN A 98 13.77 19.11 -13.77
C GLN A 98 14.86 20.18 -13.96
N LYS A 99 16.05 19.95 -13.41
CA LYS A 99 17.22 20.83 -13.63
C LYS A 99 17.61 20.89 -15.10
N LEU A 100 17.62 19.75 -15.80
CA LEU A 100 17.91 19.68 -17.23
C LEU A 100 16.87 20.44 -18.06
N VAL A 101 15.58 20.29 -17.74
CA VAL A 101 14.50 21.06 -18.40
C VAL A 101 14.70 22.56 -18.22
N CYS A 102 15.06 23.02 -17.02
CA CYS A 102 15.35 24.42 -16.76
C CYS A 102 16.56 24.92 -17.58
N ALA A 103 17.65 24.14 -17.62
CA ALA A 103 18.83 24.49 -18.40
C ALA A 103 18.52 24.58 -19.91
N ILE A 104 17.75 23.64 -20.46
CA ILE A 104 17.29 23.66 -21.85
C ILE A 104 16.48 24.93 -22.13
N SER A 105 15.50 25.25 -21.30
CA SER A 105 14.65 26.44 -21.46
C SER A 105 15.45 27.75 -21.45
N GLN A 106 16.49 27.85 -20.62
CA GLN A 106 17.39 29.01 -20.61
C GLN A 106 18.20 29.10 -21.91
N ILE A 107 18.76 27.99 -22.39
CA ILE A 107 19.52 27.94 -23.65
C ILE A 107 18.64 28.34 -24.84
N GLU A 108 17.42 27.81 -24.92
CA GLU A 108 16.45 28.19 -25.96
C GLU A 108 16.10 29.69 -25.92
N THR A 109 16.00 30.26 -24.71
CA THR A 109 15.77 31.69 -24.53
C THR A 109 16.94 32.51 -25.05
N MET A 110 18.18 32.13 -24.71
CA MET A 110 19.38 32.79 -25.22
C MET A 110 19.47 32.70 -26.75
N LEU A 111 19.17 31.53 -27.33
CA LEU A 111 19.16 31.33 -28.78
C LEU A 111 18.14 32.26 -29.46
N LYS A 112 16.93 32.38 -28.92
CA LYS A 112 15.91 33.31 -29.45
C LYS A 112 16.39 34.75 -29.40
N VAL A 113 17.03 35.18 -28.31
CA VAL A 113 17.59 36.54 -28.18
C VAL A 113 18.61 36.81 -29.28
N ILE A 114 19.54 35.87 -29.51
CA ILE A 114 20.55 35.99 -30.56
C ILE A 114 19.89 36.07 -31.95
N GLN A 115 18.93 35.18 -32.23
CA GLN A 115 18.21 35.14 -33.51
C GLN A 115 17.37 36.40 -33.76
N SER A 116 16.78 37.00 -32.73
CA SER A 116 16.05 38.27 -32.84
C SER A 116 16.96 39.50 -32.97
N SER A 117 18.26 39.34 -32.77
CA SER A 117 19.25 40.42 -32.82
C SER A 117 20.05 40.45 -34.15
N SER A 118 19.76 39.55 -35.09
CA SER A 118 20.25 39.55 -36.48
C SER A 118 19.15 39.95 -37.45
#